data_AF-A0A0U3CXE8-F1
#
_entry.id   AF-A0A0U3CXE8-F1
#
_cell.length_a   1.000
_cell.length_b   1.000
_cell.length_c   1.000
_cell.angle_alpha   90.00
_cell.angle_beta   90.00
_cell.angle_gamma   90.00
#
_symmetry.space_group_name_H-M   'P 1'
#
loop_
_entity.id
_entity.type
_entity.pdbx_description
1 polymer ?
#
loop_
_entity_poly.entity_id
_entity_poly.type
_entity_poly.pdbx_seq_one_letter_code
_entity_poly.pdbx_strand_id
1 'polypeptide(L)'
;MENNKIIIALLIIIIALLVVFGVMYINPTTNAKINTKITVTSNNTLHDGDSFSIALTDINGTPLANQTVNITIIDANGAKNQQQVKTDGMGNGILQLKGLTPGEYTFNVTYGGNDNYSVSNMTQKIEIKEVVKETTKSVSSSPYSTKPVYDGRTVCYKDGIRGVYSKSGEFFPDEGQFYS
;
A
#
# COMPACT_ATOMS: atom_id res chain seq x y z
N MET A 1 60.79 43.13 37.59
CA MET A 1 60.84 42.43 36.28
C MET A 1 59.98 41.16 36.25
N GLU A 2 59.61 40.60 37.41
CA GLU A 2 58.83 39.34 37.49
C GLU A 2 57.33 39.54 37.21
N ASN A 3 56.72 40.62 37.71
CA ASN A 3 55.29 40.88 37.50
C ASN A 3 54.90 41.02 36.03
N ASN A 4 55.74 41.66 35.20
CA ASN A 4 55.48 41.79 33.76
C ASN A 4 55.55 40.43 33.06
N LYS A 5 56.43 39.53 33.50
CA LYS A 5 56.50 38.15 32.98
C LYS A 5 55.26 37.35 33.37
N ILE A 6 54.76 37.54 34.60
CA ILE A 6 53.52 36.92 35.08
C ILE A 6 52.31 37.43 34.28
N ILE A 7 52.22 38.74 34.05
CA ILE A 7 51.13 39.35 33.27
C ILE A 7 51.15 38.86 31.82
N ILE A 8 52.34 38.83 31.19
CA ILE A 8 52.48 38.32 29.81
C ILE A 8 52.11 36.84 29.74
N ALA A 9 52.51 36.02 30.72
CA ALA A 9 52.14 34.60 30.78
C ALA A 9 50.63 34.39 30.90
N LEU A 10 49.94 35.18 31.73
CA LEU A 10 48.47 35.11 31.88
C LEU A 10 47.74 35.51 30.61
N LEU A 11 48.22 36.53 29.88
CA LEU A 11 47.61 36.94 28.61
C LEU A 11 47.70 35.85 27.54
N ILE A 12 48.83 35.16 27.45
CA ILE A 12 49.00 34.05 26.51
C ILE A 12 48.04 32.91 26.84
N ILE A 13 47.85 32.60 28.13
CA ILE A 13 46.90 31.57 28.57
C ILE A 13 45.46 31.97 28.22
N ILE A 14 45.08 33.23 28.45
CA ILE A 14 43.73 33.74 28.11
C ILE A 14 43.49 33.68 26.60
N ILE A 15 44.47 34.10 25.78
CA ILE A 15 44.36 34.02 24.32
C ILE A 15 44.23 32.57 23.87
N ALA A 16 45.03 31.65 24.43
CA ALA A 16 44.93 30.23 24.13
C ALA A 16 43.54 29.65 24.48
N LEU A 17 42.95 30.04 25.61
CA LEU A 17 41.60 29.63 26.00
C LEU A 17 40.51 30.17 25.05
N LEU A 18 40.64 31.43 24.62
CA LEU A 18 39.71 32.03 23.66
C LEU A 18 39.79 31.35 22.29
N VAL A 19 40.98 30.95 21.85
CA VAL A 19 41.16 30.18 20.61
C VAL A 19 40.52 28.80 20.72
N VAL A 20 40.73 28.08 21.84
CA VAL A 20 40.13 26.75 22.06
C VAL A 20 38.60 26.83 22.12
N PHE A 21 38.06 27.83 22.84
CA PHE A 21 36.61 28.06 22.92
C PHE A 21 36.02 28.47 21.56
N GLY A 22 36.72 29.34 20.83
CA GLY A 22 36.34 29.75 19.48
C GLY A 22 36.28 28.58 18.49
N VAL A 23 37.27 27.68 18.53
CA VAL A 23 37.31 26.45 17.70
C VAL A 23 36.18 25.49 18.04
N MET A 24 35.79 25.38 19.31
CA MET A 24 34.65 24.55 19.73
C MET A 24 33.30 25.10 19.21
N TYR A 25 33.14 26.43 19.13
CA TYR A 25 31.91 27.08 18.66
C TYR A 25 31.74 27.14 17.13
N ILE A 26 32.82 26.99 16.35
CA ILE A 26 32.77 26.94 14.88
C ILE A 26 32.60 25.53 14.31
N ASN A 27 32.59 24.49 15.15
CA ASN A 27 32.18 23.15 14.73
C ASN A 27 30.67 23.00 14.96
N PRO A 28 29.80 23.18 13.94
CA PRO A 28 28.39 22.92 14.12
C PRO A 28 28.24 21.46 14.52
N THR A 29 27.61 21.22 15.67
CA THR A 29 27.11 19.90 16.04
C THR A 29 26.29 19.39 14.86
N THR A 30 26.76 18.33 14.21
CA THR A 30 26.02 17.68 13.14
C THR A 30 24.66 17.31 13.72
N ASN A 31 23.59 17.94 13.22
CA ASN A 31 22.25 17.53 13.58
C ASN A 31 22.10 16.11 13.06
N ALA A 32 22.21 15.13 13.96
CA ALA A 32 22.06 13.73 13.59
C ALA A 32 20.64 13.55 13.05
N LYS A 33 20.53 12.97 11.86
CA LYS A 33 19.22 12.67 11.28
C LYS A 33 18.48 11.68 12.17
N ILE A 34 17.17 11.83 12.25
CA ILE A 34 16.31 10.92 12.99
C ILE A 34 16.17 9.62 12.19
N ASN A 35 16.41 8.49 12.85
CA ASN A 35 16.29 7.19 12.20
C ASN A 35 14.85 6.87 11.82
N THR A 36 14.67 6.23 10.66
CA THR A 36 13.37 5.81 10.16
C THR A 36 13.24 4.30 10.09
N LYS A 37 11.99 3.83 10.05
CA LYS A 37 11.62 2.43 9.95
C LYS A 37 10.49 2.26 8.94
N ILE A 38 10.68 1.33 8.01
CA ILE A 38 9.64 0.86 7.10
C ILE A 38 9.10 -0.46 7.65
N THR A 39 7.78 -0.62 7.65
CA THR A 39 7.12 -1.90 7.92
C THR A 39 6.14 -2.23 6.81
N VAL A 40 6.20 -3.46 6.30
CA VAL A 40 5.16 -3.97 5.39
C VAL A 40 3.95 -4.38 6.21
N THR A 41 2.77 -3.90 5.81
CA THR A 41 1.50 -4.16 6.51
C THR A 41 0.56 -5.08 5.73
N SER A 42 0.84 -5.30 4.44
CA SER A 42 0.14 -6.31 3.64
C SER A 42 0.52 -7.73 4.02
N ASN A 43 -0.36 -8.66 3.67
CA ASN A 43 -0.12 -10.10 3.79
C ASN A 43 1.03 -10.57 2.88
N ASN A 44 1.61 -11.72 3.22
CA ASN A 44 2.65 -12.37 2.42
C ASN A 44 2.12 -13.06 1.16
N THR A 45 0.79 -13.17 1.02
CA THR A 45 0.12 -13.73 -0.15
C THR A 45 -0.90 -12.73 -0.65
N LEU A 46 -0.81 -12.36 -1.93
CA LEU A 46 -1.66 -11.38 -2.61
C LEU A 46 -2.09 -11.91 -3.98
N HIS A 47 -2.97 -11.20 -4.66
CA HIS A 47 -3.39 -11.45 -6.04
C HIS A 47 -3.10 -10.24 -6.91
N ASP A 48 -3.16 -10.41 -8.23
CA ASP A 48 -3.15 -9.25 -9.14
C ASP A 48 -4.37 -8.37 -8.87
N GLY A 49 -4.17 -7.05 -8.82
CA GLY A 49 -5.21 -6.11 -8.40
C GLY A 49 -5.37 -5.93 -6.89
N ASP A 50 -4.58 -6.64 -6.05
CA ASP A 50 -4.52 -6.32 -4.63
C ASP A 50 -3.66 -5.07 -4.36
N SER A 51 -3.72 -4.59 -3.11
CA SER A 51 -2.92 -3.47 -2.61
C SER A 51 -1.75 -3.96 -1.77
N PHE A 52 -0.55 -3.50 -2.11
CA PHE A 52 0.65 -3.63 -1.29
C PHE A 52 0.85 -2.38 -0.42
N SER A 53 0.81 -2.55 0.88
CA SER A 53 0.74 -1.48 1.88
C SER A 53 1.96 -1.50 2.78
N ILE A 54 2.48 -0.31 3.07
CA ILE A 54 3.61 -0.08 3.96
C ILE A 54 3.29 1.05 4.93
N ALA A 55 3.97 1.07 6.08
CA ALA A 55 4.01 2.22 6.98
C ALA A 55 5.45 2.70 7.14
N LEU A 56 5.63 4.01 7.10
CA LEU A 56 6.90 4.69 7.33
C LEU A 56 6.79 5.52 8.62
N THR A 57 7.67 5.22 9.56
CA THR A 57 7.74 5.89 10.86
C THR A 57 9.16 6.35 11.16
N ASP A 58 9.31 7.27 12.10
CA ASP A 58 10.59 7.43 12.80
C ASP A 58 10.83 6.25 13.77
N ILE A 59 12.01 6.21 14.38
CA ILE A 59 12.39 5.15 15.33
C ILE A 59 11.51 5.11 16.59
N ASN A 60 10.82 6.21 16.90
CA ASN A 60 9.91 6.32 18.05
C ASN A 60 8.46 5.94 17.69
N GLY A 61 8.19 5.62 16.42
CA GLY A 61 6.86 5.26 15.92
C GLY A 61 6.03 6.44 15.42
N THR A 62 6.60 7.64 15.33
CA THR A 62 5.90 8.80 14.75
C THR A 62 5.72 8.59 13.25
N PRO A 63 4.50 8.68 12.71
CA PRO A 63 4.25 8.51 11.28
C PRO A 63 4.87 9.65 10.46
N LEU A 64 5.44 9.31 9.31
CA LEU A 64 6.06 10.28 8.40
C LEU A 64 5.21 10.48 7.14
N ALA A 65 4.50 11.59 7.08
CA ALA A 65 3.58 11.92 5.98
C ALA A 65 4.24 12.58 4.76
N ASN A 66 3.62 12.41 3.58
CA ASN A 66 4.03 12.98 2.30
C ASN A 66 5.48 12.65 1.88
N GLN A 67 5.98 11.51 2.35
CA GLN A 67 7.32 11.01 2.00
C GLN A 67 7.23 10.09 0.79
N THR A 68 8.14 10.27 -0.16
CA THR A 68 8.26 9.37 -1.32
C THR A 68 9.03 8.11 -0.94
N VAL A 69 8.41 6.95 -1.14
CA VAL A 69 8.99 5.63 -0.90
C VAL A 69 9.07 4.89 -2.24
N ASN A 70 10.25 4.35 -2.56
CA ASN A 70 10.47 3.56 -3.77
C ASN A 70 10.26 2.07 -3.46
N ILE A 71 9.51 1.39 -4.31
CA ILE A 71 9.22 -0.04 -4.21
C ILE A 71 9.75 -0.69 -5.49
N THR A 72 10.68 -1.62 -5.36
CA THR A 72 11.17 -2.44 -6.47
C THR A 72 10.61 -3.84 -6.33
N ILE A 73 9.77 -4.24 -7.28
CA ILE A 73 9.20 -5.58 -7.40
C ILE A 73 10.15 -6.39 -8.28
N ILE A 74 10.64 -7.51 -7.76
CA ILE A 74 11.59 -8.38 -8.44
C ILE A 74 10.95 -9.75 -8.65
N ASP A 75 10.85 -10.20 -9.89
CA ASP A 75 10.31 -11.54 -10.22
C ASP A 75 11.35 -12.65 -9.98
N ALA A 76 10.93 -13.91 -10.15
CA ALA A 76 11.80 -15.08 -9.99
C ALA A 76 12.98 -15.12 -10.99
N ASN A 77 12.87 -14.44 -12.13
CA ASN A 77 13.93 -14.33 -13.13
C ASN A 77 14.88 -13.14 -12.86
N GLY A 78 14.60 -12.35 -11.81
CA GLY A 78 15.36 -11.17 -11.44
C GLY A 78 14.98 -9.89 -12.21
N ALA A 79 13.92 -9.92 -13.03
CA ALA A 79 13.41 -8.72 -13.69
C ALA A 79 12.84 -7.76 -12.64
N LYS A 80 13.14 -6.46 -12.81
CA LYS A 80 12.83 -5.43 -11.81
C LYS A 80 11.80 -4.46 -12.36
N ASN A 81 10.75 -4.22 -11.58
CA ASN A 81 9.78 -3.17 -11.82
C ASN A 81 9.82 -2.16 -10.65
N GLN A 82 10.19 -0.92 -10.95
CA GLN A 82 10.30 0.15 -9.96
C GLN A 82 9.01 0.98 -9.94
N GLN A 83 8.47 1.17 -8.75
CA GLN A 83 7.27 1.93 -8.46
C GLN A 83 7.54 2.91 -7.32
N GLN A 84 6.71 3.94 -7.21
CA GLN A 84 6.79 4.92 -6.14
C GLN A 84 5.43 5.16 -5.53
N VAL A 85 5.41 5.35 -4.22
CA VAL A 85 4.22 5.76 -3.46
C VAL A 85 4.57 6.94 -2.57
N LYS A 86 3.57 7.76 -2.27
CA LYS A 86 3.67 8.79 -1.24
C LYS A 86 2.92 8.32 0.00
N THR A 87 3.51 8.58 1.17
CA THR A 87 2.84 8.29 2.43
C THR A 87 1.74 9.31 2.73
N ASP A 88 0.65 8.85 3.32
CA ASP A 88 -0.46 9.69 3.80
C ASP A 88 -0.16 10.35 5.16
N GLY A 89 -1.14 11.06 5.73
CA GLY A 89 -1.01 11.71 7.05
C GLY A 89 -0.68 10.77 8.21
N MET A 90 -0.93 9.47 8.05
CA MET A 90 -0.64 8.42 9.03
C MET A 90 0.63 7.64 8.68
N GLY A 91 1.42 8.12 7.70
CA GLY A 91 2.66 7.48 7.28
C GLY A 91 2.46 6.25 6.41
N ASN A 92 1.24 5.96 5.93
CA ASN A 92 0.96 4.77 5.13
C ASN A 92 1.13 5.05 3.64
N GLY A 93 1.80 4.15 2.93
CA GLY A 93 1.91 4.15 1.47
C GLY A 93 1.21 2.92 0.88
N ILE A 94 0.43 3.12 -0.18
CA ILE A 94 -0.33 2.05 -0.84
C ILE A 94 0.05 1.99 -2.32
N LEU A 95 0.51 0.82 -2.77
CA LEU A 95 0.78 0.50 -4.16
C LEU A 95 -0.28 -0.46 -4.69
N GLN A 96 -1.01 -0.03 -5.72
CA GLN A 96 -1.95 -0.89 -6.44
C GLN A 96 -1.18 -1.82 -7.39
N LEU A 97 -1.26 -3.14 -7.16
CA LEU A 97 -0.63 -4.12 -8.04
C LEU A 97 -1.41 -4.26 -9.35
N LYS A 98 -0.69 -4.37 -10.47
CA LYS A 98 -1.27 -4.48 -11.81
C LYS A 98 -0.39 -5.33 -12.73
N GLY A 99 -0.99 -6.33 -13.37
CA GLY A 99 -0.34 -7.16 -14.38
C GLY A 99 0.74 -8.09 -13.82
N LEU A 100 0.63 -8.50 -12.54
CA LEU A 100 1.52 -9.51 -11.98
C LEU A 100 0.98 -10.91 -12.26
N THR A 101 1.78 -11.76 -12.89
CA THR A 101 1.45 -13.18 -13.04
C THR A 101 1.66 -13.92 -11.71
N PRO A 102 0.94 -15.03 -11.47
CA PRO A 102 1.15 -15.87 -10.30
C PRO A 102 2.60 -16.33 -10.16
N GLY A 103 3.12 -16.32 -8.92
CA GLY A 103 4.50 -16.69 -8.61
C GLY A 103 5.06 -15.97 -7.39
N GLU A 104 6.32 -16.25 -7.06
CA GLU A 104 7.04 -15.58 -5.96
C GLU A 104 7.73 -14.31 -6.45
N TYR A 105 7.60 -13.25 -5.66
CA TYR A 105 8.24 -11.95 -5.89
C TYR A 105 8.96 -11.47 -4.64
N THR A 106 10.03 -10.72 -4.86
CA THR A 106 10.72 -9.97 -3.80
C THR A 106 10.43 -8.49 -3.93
N PHE A 107 9.82 -7.92 -2.90
CA PHE A 107 9.53 -6.49 -2.80
C PHE A 107 10.63 -5.83 -1.97
N ASN A 108 11.43 -4.98 -2.60
CA ASN A 108 12.41 -4.15 -1.93
C ASN A 108 11.86 -2.72 -1.79
N VAL A 109 11.59 -2.31 -0.56
CA VAL A 109 11.02 -1.01 -0.22
C VAL A 109 12.13 -0.14 0.36
N THR A 110 12.31 1.06 -0.18
CA THR A 110 13.38 1.98 0.20
C THR A 110 12.85 3.39 0.37
N TYR A 111 13.25 4.02 1.47
CA TYR A 111 13.04 5.43 1.74
C TYR A 111 14.41 6.12 1.73
N GLY A 112 14.58 7.09 0.82
CA GLY A 112 15.87 7.75 0.57
C GLY A 112 16.30 8.77 1.64
N GLY A 113 15.51 8.97 2.69
CA GLY A 113 15.77 10.00 3.69
C GLY A 113 15.51 11.42 3.18
N ASN A 114 15.74 12.39 4.05
CA ASN A 114 15.79 13.82 3.73
C ASN A 114 16.72 14.55 4.71
N ASP A 115 16.64 15.87 4.84
CA ASP A 115 17.51 16.63 5.75
C ASP A 115 17.32 16.27 7.22
N ASN A 116 16.11 15.85 7.61
CA ASN A 116 15.75 15.54 8.99
C ASN A 116 15.77 14.04 9.31
N TYR A 117 15.51 13.20 8.32
CA TYR A 117 15.29 11.76 8.49
C TYR A 117 16.32 10.94 7.70
N SER A 118 16.81 9.86 8.32
CA SER A 118 17.80 8.98 7.69
C SER A 118 17.16 8.02 6.67
N VAL A 119 18.00 7.30 5.94
CA VAL A 119 17.60 6.28 4.96
C VAL A 119 17.13 5.02 5.70
N SER A 120 16.12 4.35 5.16
CA SER A 120 15.72 3.01 5.62
C SER A 120 15.25 2.13 4.47
N ASN A 121 15.39 0.82 4.62
CA ASN A 121 14.95 -0.16 3.64
C ASN A 121 14.33 -1.39 4.31
N MET A 122 13.50 -2.10 3.56
CA MET A 122 12.86 -3.35 3.97
C MET A 122 12.68 -4.25 2.76
N THR A 123 12.92 -5.55 2.93
CA THR A 123 12.70 -6.56 1.89
C THR A 123 11.67 -7.57 2.37
N GLN A 124 10.66 -7.84 1.55
CA GLN A 124 9.62 -8.82 1.84
C GLN A 124 9.41 -9.75 0.64
N LYS A 125 9.29 -11.06 0.90
CA LYS A 125 8.84 -12.02 -0.11
C LYS A 125 7.32 -12.07 -0.11
N ILE A 126 6.72 -11.99 -1.30
CA ILE A 126 5.29 -12.02 -1.52
C ILE A 126 4.98 -13.10 -2.57
N GLU A 127 4.03 -13.96 -2.28
CA GLU A 127 3.45 -14.90 -3.24
C GLU A 127 2.24 -14.24 -3.91
N ILE A 128 2.27 -14.12 -5.25
CA ILE A 128 1.10 -13.74 -6.04
C ILE A 128 0.37 -15.01 -6.46
N LYS A 129 -0.89 -15.15 -6.07
CA LYS A 129 -1.76 -16.27 -6.47
C LYS A 129 -2.65 -15.90 -7.64
N GLU A 130 -3.11 -16.94 -8.35
CA GLU A 130 -4.11 -16.77 -9.39
C GLU A 130 -5.36 -16.12 -8.80
N VAL A 131 -5.86 -15.07 -9.45
CA VAL A 131 -7.23 -14.62 -9.22
C VAL A 131 -8.12 -15.73 -9.76
N VAL A 132 -8.76 -16.48 -8.87
CA VAL A 132 -9.88 -17.34 -9.26
C VAL A 132 -10.98 -16.38 -9.67
N LYS A 133 -11.03 -16.04 -10.95
CA LYS A 133 -12.19 -15.37 -11.52
C LYS A 133 -13.32 -16.37 -11.36
N GLU A 134 -14.17 -16.18 -10.35
CA GLU A 134 -15.48 -16.77 -10.39
C GLU A 134 -16.08 -16.32 -11.70
N THR A 135 -16.09 -17.24 -12.66
CA THR A 135 -16.87 -17.07 -13.86
C THR A 135 -18.28 -17.16 -13.33
N THR A 136 -18.83 -16.01 -12.91
CA THR A 136 -20.25 -15.77 -13.07
C THR A 136 -20.45 -15.94 -14.57
N LYS A 137 -20.72 -17.18 -14.98
CA LYS A 137 -21.51 -17.44 -16.17
C LYS A 137 -22.62 -16.44 -16.04
N SER A 138 -22.63 -15.45 -16.92
CA SER A 138 -23.85 -14.77 -17.28
C SER A 138 -24.84 -15.90 -17.46
N VAL A 139 -25.74 -16.06 -16.50
CA VAL A 139 -26.93 -16.88 -16.69
C VAL A 139 -27.67 -16.09 -17.75
N SER A 140 -27.31 -16.36 -19.02
CA SER A 140 -28.25 -16.23 -20.12
C SER A 140 -29.45 -17.00 -19.63
N SER A 141 -30.53 -16.27 -19.36
CA SER A 141 -31.83 -16.82 -19.00
C SER A 141 -32.17 -17.94 -19.99
N SER A 142 -31.88 -19.17 -19.58
CA SER A 142 -32.27 -20.39 -20.29
C SER A 142 -33.48 -20.92 -19.51
N PRO A 143 -34.71 -20.74 -20.01
CA PRO A 143 -35.88 -21.17 -19.30
C PRO A 143 -36.08 -22.66 -19.56
N TYR A 144 -35.40 -23.53 -18.80
CA TYR A 144 -35.76 -24.94 -18.77
C TYR A 144 -35.98 -25.44 -17.35
N SER A 145 -37.27 -25.36 -16.98
CA SER A 145 -38.04 -26.44 -16.37
C SER A 145 -37.69 -26.85 -14.94
N THR A 146 -38.06 -26.00 -13.98
CA THR A 146 -38.73 -26.49 -12.77
C THR A 146 -40.17 -26.00 -12.83
N LYS A 147 -41.15 -26.91 -12.75
CA LYS A 147 -42.57 -26.50 -12.68
C LYS A 147 -42.75 -25.65 -11.40
N PRO A 148 -43.11 -24.36 -11.49
CA PRO A 148 -43.34 -23.57 -10.28
C PRO A 148 -44.59 -24.09 -9.57
N VAL A 149 -44.52 -24.15 -8.25
CA VAL A 149 -45.62 -24.53 -7.35
C VAL A 149 -46.62 -23.37 -7.31
N TYR A 150 -47.91 -23.66 -7.45
CA TYR A 150 -48.97 -22.66 -7.48
C TYR A 150 -49.16 -21.96 -6.11
N ASP A 151 -48.95 -20.64 -6.05
CA ASP A 151 -49.31 -19.80 -4.88
C ASP A 151 -50.45 -18.79 -5.16
N GLY A 152 -50.97 -18.76 -6.40
CA GLY A 152 -52.07 -17.90 -6.82
C GLY A 152 -51.76 -16.40 -6.86
N ARG A 153 -50.50 -15.97 -6.72
CA ARG A 153 -50.09 -14.55 -6.76
C ARG A 153 -48.82 -14.26 -7.58
N THR A 154 -48.06 -15.28 -7.97
CA THR A 154 -46.80 -15.12 -8.69
C THR A 154 -46.96 -15.22 -10.21
N VAL A 155 -46.68 -14.12 -10.92
CA VAL A 155 -46.56 -14.09 -12.40
C VAL A 155 -45.28 -14.81 -12.81
N CYS A 156 -45.37 -15.72 -13.77
CA CYS A 156 -44.24 -16.51 -14.26
C CYS A 156 -44.10 -16.43 -15.79
N TYR A 157 -42.91 -16.73 -16.28
CA TYR A 157 -42.59 -16.71 -17.72
C TYR A 157 -42.28 -18.12 -18.20
N LYS A 158 -42.91 -18.54 -19.29
CA LYS A 158 -42.60 -19.78 -20.01
C LYS A 158 -42.36 -19.44 -21.47
N ASP A 159 -41.18 -19.80 -21.99
CA ASP A 159 -40.80 -19.54 -23.38
C ASP A 159 -40.98 -18.06 -23.81
N GLY A 160 -40.73 -17.13 -22.88
CA GLY A 160 -40.89 -15.68 -23.09
C GLY A 160 -42.30 -15.14 -22.93
N ILE A 161 -43.30 -15.99 -22.68
CA ILE A 161 -44.71 -15.60 -22.51
C ILE A 161 -45.04 -15.48 -21.02
N ARG A 162 -45.68 -14.36 -20.63
CA ARG A 162 -46.20 -14.13 -19.27
C ARG A 162 -47.47 -14.92 -19.04
N GLY A 163 -47.60 -15.52 -17.87
CA GLY A 163 -48.82 -16.22 -17.48
C GLY A 163 -48.76 -16.75 -16.05
N VAL A 164 -49.71 -17.62 -15.74
CA VAL A 164 -49.83 -18.29 -14.44
C VAL A 164 -50.01 -19.80 -14.64
N TYR A 165 -49.55 -20.62 -13.69
CA TYR A 165 -49.86 -22.05 -13.69
C TYR A 165 -51.19 -22.31 -12.96
N SER A 166 -51.91 -23.39 -13.29
CA SER A 166 -52.99 -23.92 -12.47
C SER A 166 -52.45 -24.76 -11.32
N LYS A 167 -53.34 -25.13 -10.38
CA LYS A 167 -53.05 -26.14 -9.35
C LYS A 167 -52.66 -27.51 -9.94
N SER A 168 -53.12 -27.85 -11.15
CA SER A 168 -52.74 -29.07 -11.87
C SER A 168 -51.41 -28.93 -12.63
N GLY A 169 -50.79 -27.75 -12.63
CA GLY A 169 -49.50 -27.48 -13.27
C GLY A 169 -49.59 -27.24 -14.78
N GLU A 170 -50.78 -26.89 -15.29
CA GLU A 170 -50.97 -26.39 -16.66
C GLU A 170 -50.68 -24.89 -16.72
N PHE A 171 -50.09 -24.40 -17.82
CA PHE A 171 -49.74 -22.98 -17.98
C PHE A 171 -50.84 -22.23 -18.75
N PHE A 172 -51.27 -21.09 -18.24
CA PHE A 172 -52.26 -20.20 -18.84
C PHE A 172 -51.59 -18.86 -19.18
N PRO A 173 -51.42 -18.53 -20.47
CA PRO A 173 -50.82 -17.26 -20.88
C PRO A 173 -51.77 -16.08 -20.62
N ASP A 174 -51.22 -14.93 -20.26
CA ASP A 174 -51.97 -13.67 -20.23
C ASP A 174 -52.19 -13.22 -21.68
N GLU A 175 -53.42 -13.29 -22.19
CA GLU A 175 -53.75 -12.78 -23.52
C GLU A 175 -53.71 -11.23 -23.51
N GLY A 176 -52.53 -10.64 -23.70
CA GLY A 176 -52.41 -9.18 -23.72
C GLY A 176 -51.03 -8.59 -24.04
N GLN A 177 -50.86 -8.23 -25.32
CA GLN A 177 -49.94 -7.22 -25.91
C GLN A 177 -48.43 -7.47 -25.78
N PHE A 178 -47.83 -7.83 -26.92
CA PHE A 178 -46.39 -7.75 -27.18
C PHE A 178 -45.91 -6.30 -27.04
N TYR A 179 -44.99 -6.03 -26.11
CA TYR A 179 -44.17 -4.81 -26.18
C TYR A 179 -42.91 -5.16 -26.97
N SER A 180 -42.84 -4.61 -28.18
CA SER A 180 -41.69 -4.61 -29.10
C SER A 180 -40.44 -4.00 -28.47
#